data_AF-A0A9P6ZIF1-F1
#
_entry.id   AF-A0A9P6ZIF1-F1
#
_cell.length_a   1.000
_cell.length_b   1.000
_cell.length_c   1.000
_cell.angle_alpha   90.00
_cell.angle_beta   90.00
_cell.angle_gamma   90.00
#
_symmetry.space_group_name_H-M   'P 1'
#
loop_
_entity.id
_entity.type
_entity.pdbx_description
1 polymer ?
#
loop_
_entity_poly.entity_id
_entity_poly.type
_entity_poly.pdbx_seq_one_letter_code
_entity_poly.pdbx_strand_id
1 'polypeptide(L)'
;EIYYWTNKGLADARLSYRTADVDSMEPTTTADGAASWIPASTTRPSSTIIPDSSLDGMDFAQAIPRLVASLTEHGWNHERVHMLAGFWGALMLHRYWNSDDPLDWRTLLLYQEEQCWAWHQAI
;
A
#
# COMPACT_ATOMS: atom_id res chain seq x y z
N GLU A 1 -1.09 -1.16 -2.94
CA GLU A 1 -0.50 -0.15 -2.03
C GLU A 1 -0.83 -0.42 -0.57
N ILE A 2 -2.05 -0.85 -0.26
CA ILE A 2 -2.56 -1.07 1.11
C ILE A 2 -1.65 -1.98 1.95
N TYR A 3 -0.92 -2.91 1.31
CA TYR A 3 0.04 -3.81 1.97
C TYR A 3 0.94 -3.12 3.01
N TYR A 4 1.48 -1.93 2.72
CA TYR A 4 2.41 -1.24 3.62
C TYR A 4 1.81 -0.82 4.97
N TRP A 5 0.48 -0.74 5.05
CA TRP A 5 -0.25 -0.42 6.28
C TRP A 5 -0.69 -1.66 7.07
N THR A 6 -0.49 -2.86 6.52
CA THR A 6 -0.75 -4.13 7.21
C THR A 6 0.29 -4.38 8.30
N ASN A 7 -0.01 -5.28 9.25
CA ASN A 7 0.99 -5.72 10.23
C ASN A 7 2.23 -6.35 9.58
N LYS A 8 2.03 -7.12 8.50
CA LYS A 8 3.12 -7.76 7.74
C LYS A 8 3.99 -6.70 7.04
N GLY A 9 3.37 -5.76 6.32
CA GLY A 9 4.08 -4.66 5.67
C GLY A 9 4.86 -3.78 6.65
N LEU A 10 4.31 -3.49 7.83
CA LEU A 10 5.03 -2.77 8.88
C LEU A 10 6.20 -3.58 9.47
N ALA A 11 6.07 -4.90 9.60
CA ALA A 11 7.15 -5.78 10.06
C ALA A 11 8.27 -5.85 9.02
N ASP A 12 7.92 -5.98 7.75
CA ASP A 12 8.86 -5.96 6.62
C ASP A 12 9.61 -4.63 6.58
N ALA A 13 8.90 -3.51 6.66
CA ALA A 13 9.52 -2.18 6.70
C ALA A 13 10.49 -2.02 7.88
N ARG A 14 10.14 -2.56 9.07
CA ARG A 14 11.04 -2.55 10.23
C ARG A 14 12.28 -3.42 10.03
N LEU A 15 12.14 -4.58 9.40
CA LEU A 15 13.27 -5.47 9.10
C LEU A 15 14.21 -4.82 8.07
N SER A 16 13.63 -4.22 7.02
CA SER A 16 14.39 -3.46 6.02
C SER A 16 15.11 -2.28 6.64
N TYR A 17 14.47 -1.52 7.53
CA TYR A 17 15.11 -0.41 8.24
C TYR A 17 16.29 -0.87 9.11
N ARG A 18 16.16 -2.00 9.81
CA ARG A 18 17.23 -2.54 10.68
C ARG A 18 18.40 -3.18 9.93
N THR A 19 18.17 -3.60 8.69
CA THR A 19 19.20 -4.22 7.82
C THR A 19 19.81 -3.22 6.85
N ALA A 20 19.32 -1.98 6.82
CA ALA A 20 19.92 -0.88 6.10
C ALA A 20 21.22 -0.48 6.80
N ASP A 21 22.35 -0.91 6.25
CA ASP A 21 23.61 -0.24 6.51
C ASP A 21 23.53 1.14 5.87
N VAL A 22 23.40 2.17 6.71
CA VAL A 22 23.14 3.56 6.31
C VAL A 22 24.32 4.12 5.49
N ASP A 23 25.50 3.51 5.59
CA ASP A 23 26.71 3.89 4.86
C ASP A 23 26.92 3.11 3.56
N SER A 24 26.04 2.17 3.21
CA SER A 24 26.16 1.41 1.97
C SER A 24 25.62 2.19 0.77
N MET A 25 26.39 2.25 -0.30
CA MET A 25 26.03 2.92 -1.55
C MET A 25 25.85 1.89 -2.67
N GLU A 26 24.76 1.99 -3.42
CA GLU A 26 24.52 1.16 -4.60
C GLU A 26 24.74 1.99 -5.88
N PRO A 27 25.43 1.44 -6.90
CA PRO A 27 25.60 2.13 -8.17
C PRO A 27 24.28 2.12 -8.94
N THR A 28 23.87 3.30 -9.42
CA THR A 28 22.71 3.51 -10.30
C THR A 28 23.13 4.20 -11.59
N THR A 29 22.29 4.14 -12.62
CA THR A 29 22.53 4.81 -13.91
C THR A 29 21.53 5.93 -14.08
N THR A 30 22.03 7.15 -14.27
CA THR A 30 21.21 8.33 -14.58
C THR A 30 20.65 8.24 -16.00
N ALA A 31 19.61 9.02 -16.32
CA ALA A 31 18.98 9.04 -17.64
C ALA A 31 19.98 9.34 -18.79
N ASP A 32 21.07 10.04 -18.47
CA ASP A 32 22.15 10.39 -19.41
C ASP A 32 23.23 9.29 -19.52
N GLY A 33 23.03 8.12 -18.90
CA GLY A 33 23.95 6.98 -18.92
C GLY A 33 25.15 7.11 -17.97
N ALA A 34 25.24 8.17 -17.17
CA ALA A 34 26.31 8.33 -16.19
C ALA A 34 26.04 7.50 -14.92
N ALA A 35 27.09 6.86 -14.39
CA ALA A 35 27.03 6.14 -13.13
C ALA A 35 26.96 7.14 -11.95
N SER A 36 25.94 6.98 -11.12
CA SER A 36 25.76 7.71 -9.87
C SER A 36 25.74 6.71 -8.71
N TRP A 37 26.12 7.14 -7.52
CA TRP A 37 26.01 6.34 -6.31
C TRP A 37 24.86 6.91 -5.49
N ILE A 38 23.87 6.07 -5.19
CA ILE A 38 22.78 6.44 -4.29
C ILE A 38 22.87 5.59 -3.02
N PRO A 39 22.45 6.12 -1.87
CA PRO A 39 22.34 5.31 -0.67
C PRO A 39 21.54 4.03 -0.96
N ALA A 40 22.03 2.88 -0.49
CA ALA A 40 21.32 1.60 -0.65
C ALA A 40 19.91 1.64 -0.01
N SER A 41 19.71 2.56 0.94
CA SER A 41 18.41 2.87 1.55
C SER A 41 17.41 3.52 0.59
N THR A 42 17.86 4.19 -0.48
CA THR A 42 17.00 4.83 -1.50
C THR A 42 16.62 3.90 -2.65
N THR A 43 17.36 2.82 -2.88
CA THR A 43 17.17 1.96 -4.07
C THR A 43 16.34 0.72 -3.82
N ARG A 44 15.90 0.44 -2.59
CA ARG A 44 15.16 -0.79 -2.29
C ARG A 44 13.65 -0.56 -2.41
N PRO A 45 13.01 -0.83 -3.56
CA PRO A 45 11.62 -1.23 -3.51
C PRO A 45 11.55 -2.45 -2.59
N SER A 46 10.54 -2.51 -1.72
CA SER A 46 10.27 -3.75 -0.99
C SER A 46 10.32 -4.90 -1.99
N SER A 47 11.18 -5.90 -1.75
CA SER A 47 11.53 -6.93 -2.73
C SER A 47 10.34 -7.78 -3.21
N THR A 48 9.16 -7.58 -2.63
CA THR A 48 7.89 -8.14 -3.08
C THR A 48 6.86 -7.01 -3.16
N ILE A 49 6.43 -6.67 -4.37
CA ILE A 49 5.21 -5.87 -4.56
C ILE A 49 4.05 -6.84 -4.35
N ILE A 50 3.34 -6.68 -3.23
CA ILE A 50 2.15 -7.49 -2.93
C ILE A 50 0.93 -6.72 -3.46
N PRO A 51 0.21 -7.27 -4.45
CA PRO A 51 -0.98 -6.62 -4.99
C PRO A 51 -2.09 -6.59 -3.94
N ASP A 52 -2.91 -5.54 -3.96
CA ASP A 52 -3.96 -5.37 -2.94
C ASP A 52 -5.01 -6.50 -3.05
N SER A 53 -5.27 -7.03 -4.25
CA SER A 53 -6.11 -8.21 -4.47
C SER A 53 -5.61 -9.52 -3.86
N SER A 54 -4.38 -9.56 -3.35
CA SER A 54 -3.81 -10.72 -2.65
C SER A 54 -3.85 -10.61 -1.13
N LEU A 55 -4.38 -9.50 -0.58
CA LEU A 55 -4.50 -9.32 0.85
C LEU A 55 -5.57 -10.25 1.45
N ASP A 56 -5.32 -10.65 2.70
CA ASP A 56 -6.35 -11.32 3.52
C ASP A 56 -7.37 -10.30 4.06
N GLY A 57 -8.56 -10.80 4.39
CA GLY A 57 -9.63 -10.14 5.13
C GLY A 57 -9.16 -9.25 6.25
N MET A 58 -8.44 -9.86 7.19
CA MET A 58 -8.00 -9.18 8.39
C MET A 58 -6.89 -8.17 8.11
N ASP A 59 -5.95 -8.52 7.22
CA ASP A 59 -4.87 -7.62 6.82
C ASP A 59 -5.43 -6.32 6.20
N PHE A 60 -6.42 -6.45 5.31
CA PHE A 60 -7.11 -5.31 4.71
C PHE A 60 -7.84 -4.47 5.77
N ALA A 61 -8.70 -5.11 6.58
CA ALA A 61 -9.49 -4.42 7.61
C ALA A 61 -8.62 -3.63 8.60
N GLN A 62 -7.45 -4.16 8.92
CA GLN A 62 -6.50 -3.51 9.80
C GLN A 62 -5.74 -2.36 9.12
N ALA A 63 -5.41 -2.51 7.85
CA ALA A 63 -4.64 -1.53 7.10
C ALA A 63 -5.43 -0.25 6.83
N ILE A 64 -6.73 -0.35 6.51
CA ILE A 64 -7.55 0.80 6.11
C ILE A 64 -7.58 1.92 7.17
N PRO A 65 -7.86 1.68 8.46
CA PRO A 65 -7.86 2.75 9.46
C PRO A 65 -6.51 3.46 9.59
N ARG A 66 -5.39 2.73 9.44
CA ARG A 66 -4.04 3.30 9.48
C ARG A 66 -3.75 4.16 8.26
N LEU A 67 -4.16 3.70 7.08
CA LEU A 67 -4.04 4.47 5.85
C LEU A 67 -4.84 5.77 5.97
N VAL A 68 -6.11 5.71 6.35
CA VAL A 68 -6.98 6.89 6.51
C VAL A 68 -6.44 7.87 7.55
N ALA A 69 -5.96 7.36 8.70
CA ALA A 69 -5.32 8.20 9.72
C ALA A 69 -4.07 8.90 9.17
N SER A 70 -3.21 8.16 8.45
CA SER A 70 -2.00 8.71 7.83
C SER A 70 -2.32 9.83 6.82
N LEU A 71 -3.32 9.65 5.96
CA LEU A 71 -3.74 10.71 5.02
C LEU A 71 -4.17 11.98 5.77
N THR A 72 -4.93 11.82 6.85
CA THR A 72 -5.37 12.93 7.71
C THR A 72 -4.19 13.66 8.35
N GLU A 73 -3.26 12.91 8.95
CA GLU A 73 -2.09 13.46 9.64
C GLU A 73 -1.14 14.21 8.69
N HIS A 74 -1.09 13.81 7.43
CA HIS A 74 -0.22 14.42 6.41
C HIS A 74 -0.92 15.53 5.62
N GLY A 75 -2.03 16.06 6.14
CA GLY A 75 -2.68 17.26 5.61
C GLY A 75 -3.42 17.06 4.29
N TRP A 76 -3.82 15.83 3.97
CA TRP A 76 -4.69 15.60 2.82
C TRP A 76 -6.03 16.33 3.02
N ASN A 77 -6.61 16.79 1.91
CA ASN A 77 -7.90 17.46 1.92
C ASN A 77 -8.96 16.58 2.59
N HIS A 78 -9.69 17.15 3.55
CA HIS A 78 -10.65 16.42 4.38
C HIS A 78 -11.77 15.74 3.58
N GLU A 79 -12.28 16.38 2.52
CA GLU A 79 -13.31 15.80 1.66
C GLU A 79 -12.78 14.57 0.92
N ARG A 80 -11.52 14.61 0.47
CA ARG A 80 -10.86 13.45 -0.16
C ARG A 80 -10.67 12.31 0.84
N VAL A 81 -10.20 12.62 2.04
CA VAL A 81 -10.04 11.61 3.10
C VAL A 81 -11.38 10.97 3.44
N HIS A 82 -12.44 11.77 3.59
CA HIS A 82 -13.78 11.27 3.90
C HIS A 82 -14.34 10.40 2.77
N MET A 83 -14.15 10.81 1.51
CA MET A 83 -14.56 10.02 0.34
C MET A 83 -13.85 8.66 0.30
N LEU A 84 -12.53 8.65 0.49
CA LEU A 84 -11.73 7.42 0.53
C LEU A 84 -12.12 6.50 1.70
N ALA A 85 -12.28 7.07 2.91
CA ALA A 85 -12.74 6.31 4.08
C ALA A 85 -14.14 5.70 3.86
N GLY A 86 -15.05 6.46 3.24
CA GLY A 86 -16.38 5.98 2.88
C GLY A 86 -16.34 4.85 1.86
N PHE A 87 -15.46 4.93 0.85
CA PHE A 87 -15.26 3.88 -0.14
C PHE A 87 -14.85 2.55 0.51
N TRP A 88 -13.76 2.55 1.29
CA TRP A 88 -13.31 1.32 1.94
C TRP A 88 -14.27 0.82 3.01
N GLY A 89 -14.93 1.73 3.75
CA GLY A 89 -15.99 1.37 4.68
C GLY A 89 -17.17 0.68 4.00
N ALA A 90 -17.56 1.12 2.81
CA ALA A 90 -18.63 0.48 2.03
C ALA A 90 -18.25 -0.95 1.60
N LEU A 91 -16.98 -1.21 1.26
CA LEU A 91 -16.50 -2.57 0.99
C LEU A 91 -16.58 -3.45 2.24
N MET A 92 -16.19 -2.90 3.40
CA MET A 92 -16.26 -3.61 4.69
C MET A 92 -17.67 -3.95 5.15
N LEU A 93 -18.67 -3.19 4.68
CA LEU A 93 -20.08 -3.41 4.96
C LEU A 93 -20.81 -4.18 3.85
N HIS A 94 -20.12 -4.50 2.76
CA HIS A 94 -20.73 -5.22 1.63
C HIS A 94 -21.07 -6.66 2.03
N ARG A 95 -22.14 -7.22 1.45
CA ARG A 95 -22.58 -8.61 1.75
C ARG A 95 -21.49 -9.67 1.53
N TYR A 96 -20.57 -9.40 0.59
CA TYR A 96 -19.45 -10.30 0.25
C TYR A 96 -18.31 -10.27 1.27
N TRP A 97 -18.28 -9.25 2.14
CA TRP A 97 -17.24 -9.14 3.16
C TRP A 97 -17.27 -10.29 4.17
N ASN A 98 -18.48 -10.74 4.53
CA ASN A 98 -18.72 -11.84 5.46
C ASN A 98 -19.21 -13.12 4.76
N SER A 99 -18.98 -13.23 3.45
CA SER A 99 -19.36 -14.45 2.72
C SER A 99 -18.38 -15.58 3.04
N ASP A 100 -18.90 -16.81 3.09
CA ASP A 100 -18.07 -18.01 3.24
C ASP A 100 -17.36 -18.39 1.93
N ASP A 101 -17.75 -17.79 0.79
CA ASP A 101 -17.10 -18.01 -0.50
C ASP A 101 -15.83 -17.15 -0.62
N PRO A 102 -14.63 -17.75 -0.75
CA PRO A 102 -13.39 -16.99 -0.94
C PRO A 102 -13.39 -16.12 -2.20
N LEU A 103 -14.19 -16.45 -3.22
CA LEU A 103 -14.32 -15.65 -4.44
C LEU A 103 -15.07 -14.34 -4.20
N ASP A 104 -16.04 -14.32 -3.30
CA ASP A 104 -16.81 -13.13 -2.95
C ASP A 104 -15.91 -12.07 -2.32
N TRP A 105 -15.10 -12.49 -1.34
CA TRP A 105 -14.07 -11.64 -0.73
C TRP A 105 -13.09 -11.12 -1.79
N ARG A 106 -12.54 -12.03 -2.61
CA ARG A 106 -11.55 -11.68 -3.63
C ARG A 106 -12.10 -10.69 -4.66
N THR A 107 -13.38 -10.79 -4.98
CA THR A 107 -14.07 -9.85 -5.87
C THR A 107 -14.05 -8.43 -5.31
N LEU A 108 -14.24 -8.25 -3.99
CA LEU A 108 -14.16 -6.93 -3.37
C LEU A 108 -12.76 -6.32 -3.46
N LEU A 109 -11.71 -7.12 -3.26
CA LEU A 109 -10.34 -6.63 -3.33
C LEU A 109 -9.91 -6.32 -4.77
N LEU A 110 -10.30 -7.13 -5.74
CA LEU A 110 -10.07 -6.84 -7.15
C LEU A 110 -10.73 -5.52 -7.56
N TYR A 111 -12.01 -5.34 -7.19
CA TYR A 111 -12.71 -4.09 -7.44
C TYR A 111 -11.99 -2.89 -6.80
N GLN A 112 -11.56 -3.02 -5.55
CA GLN A 112 -10.78 -1.97 -4.87
C GLN A 112 -9.48 -1.63 -5.60
N GLU A 113 -8.70 -2.65 -5.99
CA GLU A 113 -7.44 -2.44 -6.69
C GLU A 113 -7.66 -1.71 -8.03
N GLU A 114 -8.68 -2.13 -8.79
CA GLU A 114 -9.07 -1.47 -10.05
C GLU A 114 -9.48 -0.01 -9.84
N GLN A 115 -10.27 0.29 -8.80
CA GLN A 115 -10.68 1.68 -8.50
C GLN A 115 -9.48 2.55 -8.11
N CYS A 116 -8.59 2.05 -7.25
CA CYS A 116 -7.39 2.78 -6.86
C CYS A 116 -6.49 3.06 -8.08
N TRP A 117 -6.32 2.08 -8.97
CA TRP A 117 -5.57 2.26 -10.19
C TRP A 117 -6.20 3.30 -11.12
N ALA A 118 -7.52 3.24 -11.32
CA ALA A 118 -8.25 4.22 -12.12
C ALA A 118 -8.11 5.65 -11.57
N TRP A 119 -8.09 5.83 -10.24
CA TRP A 119 -7.85 7.14 -9.62
C TRP A 119 -6.43 7.65 -9.90
N HIS A 120 -5.41 6.80 -9.81
CA HIS A 120 -4.04 7.19 -10.14
C HIS A 120 -3.87 7.59 -11.61
N GLN A 121 -4.62 6.97 -12.52
CA GLN A 121 -4.57 7.36 -13.94
C GLN A 121 -5.31 8.66 -14.25
N ALA A 122 -6.26 9.06 -13.41
CA ALA A 122 -7.09 10.24 -13.62
C ALA A 122 -6.45 11.54 -13.07
N ILE A 123 -5.35 11.43 -12.31
CA ILE A 123 -4.59 12.55 -11.69
C ILE A 123 -3.36 12.84 -12.55
#